data_AF-A0A0S2K9A7-F1
#
_entry.id   AF-A0A0S2K9A7-F1
#
_cell.length_a   1.000
_cell.length_b   1.000
_cell.length_c   1.000
_cell.angle_alpha   90.00
_cell.angle_beta   90.00
_cell.angle_gamma   90.00
#
_symmetry.space_group_name_H-M   'P 1'
#
loop_
_entity.id
_entity.type
_entity.pdbx_description
1 polymer ?
#
loop_
_entity_poly.entity_id
_entity_poly.type
_entity_poly.pdbx_seq_one_letter_code
_entity_poly.pdbx_strand_id
1 'polypeptide(L)'
;MSAEILWGIAGFVIGALSGSFLSAAGKDLYDFVKRQLKRSHEVEPSYVSTLYPPQNCAWIPEENLKNKEKNKWGYHPHPARGGKCFRTTSNSKFPKKEYLMVTPNAKKL
;
A
#
# COMPACT_ATOMS: atom_id res chain seq x y z
N MET A 1 -3.32 24.28 -50.86
CA MET A 1 -2.67 23.66 -49.69
C MET A 1 -3.70 22.74 -49.04
N SER A 2 -3.55 21.44 -49.28
CA SER A 2 -4.56 20.41 -49.01
C SER A 2 -4.74 20.19 -47.51
N ALA A 3 -6.00 19.99 -47.09
CA ALA A 3 -6.42 19.77 -45.70
C ALA A 3 -5.74 18.57 -45.00
N GLU A 4 -5.05 17.74 -45.76
CA GLU A 4 -4.32 16.56 -45.29
C GLU A 4 -3.07 16.89 -44.46
N ILE A 5 -2.47 18.08 -44.66
CA ILE A 5 -1.26 18.49 -43.92
C ILE A 5 -1.60 18.90 -42.47
N LEU A 6 -2.78 19.47 -42.23
CA LEU A 6 -3.18 19.92 -40.89
C LEU A 6 -3.44 18.74 -39.92
N TRP A 7 -3.96 17.63 -40.43
CA TRP A 7 -4.20 16.42 -39.63
C TRP A 7 -2.91 15.67 -39.28
N GLY A 8 -1.91 15.70 -40.17
CA GLY A 8 -0.60 15.08 -39.92
C GLY A 8 0.19 15.75 -38.78
N ILE A 9 0.07 17.08 -38.63
CA ILE A 9 0.78 17.84 -37.59
C ILE A 9 0.05 17.74 -36.23
N ALA A 10 -1.28 17.74 -36.23
CA ALA A 10 -2.09 17.57 -35.03
C ALA A 10 -1.86 16.20 -34.34
N GLY A 11 -1.71 15.13 -35.13
CA GLY A 11 -1.40 13.79 -34.58
C GLY A 11 0.00 13.69 -33.95
N PHE A 12 1.00 14.37 -34.53
CA PHE A 12 2.38 14.33 -34.06
C PHE A 12 2.57 15.08 -32.73
N VAL A 13 1.86 16.19 -32.53
CA VAL A 13 1.91 16.97 -31.28
C VAL A 13 1.19 16.26 -30.13
N ILE A 14 0.10 15.54 -30.41
CA ILE A 14 -0.62 14.77 -29.37
C ILE A 14 0.20 13.55 -28.93
N GLY A 15 0.86 12.85 -29.86
CA GLY A 15 1.71 11.69 -29.55
C GLY A 15 2.98 12.03 -28.76
N ALA A 16 3.57 13.21 -28.99
CA ALA A 16 4.76 13.67 -28.27
C ALA A 16 4.45 14.16 -26.83
N LEU A 17 3.24 14.68 -26.58
CA LEU A 17 2.85 15.20 -25.27
C LEU A 17 2.24 14.13 -24.35
N SER A 18 1.69 13.03 -24.90
CA SER A 18 1.13 11.94 -24.10
C SER A 18 2.17 11.07 -23.39
N GLY A 19 3.41 11.00 -23.89
CA GLY A 19 4.46 10.16 -23.29
C GLY A 19 5.01 10.72 -21.97
N SER A 20 5.23 12.03 -21.89
CA SER A 20 5.85 12.68 -20.74
C SER A 20 4.84 13.01 -19.62
N PHE A 21 3.62 13.42 -19.96
CA PHE A 21 2.60 13.76 -18.97
C PHE A 21 1.99 12.53 -18.27
N LEU A 22 1.72 11.43 -19.00
CA LEU A 22 1.29 10.18 -18.35
C LEU A 22 2.40 9.58 -17.47
N SER A 23 3.66 9.68 -17.89
CA SER A 23 4.78 9.15 -17.10
C SER A 23 4.98 9.95 -15.81
N ALA A 24 4.86 11.27 -15.86
CA ALA A 24 4.95 12.13 -14.68
C ALA A 24 3.74 11.96 -13.75
N ALA A 25 2.51 11.99 -14.27
CA ALA A 25 1.29 11.78 -13.49
C ALA A 25 1.23 10.36 -12.91
N GLY A 26 1.70 9.35 -13.66
CA GLY A 26 1.83 7.97 -13.19
C GLY A 26 2.86 7.84 -12.08
N LYS A 27 3.98 8.56 -12.16
CA LYS A 27 5.00 8.58 -11.10
C LYS A 27 4.50 9.27 -9.83
N ASP A 28 3.83 10.42 -9.94
CA ASP A 28 3.24 11.12 -8.80
C ASP A 28 2.11 10.31 -8.14
N LEU A 29 1.23 9.70 -8.93
CA LEU A 29 0.18 8.82 -8.42
C LEU A 29 0.77 7.58 -7.76
N TYR A 30 1.80 6.97 -8.37
CA TYR A 30 2.52 5.84 -7.79
C TYR A 30 3.19 6.21 -6.46
N ASP A 31 3.89 7.35 -6.40
CA ASP A 31 4.50 7.84 -5.17
C ASP A 31 3.45 8.17 -4.11
N PHE A 32 2.29 8.71 -4.50
CA PHE A 32 1.18 8.96 -3.60
C PHE A 32 0.59 7.66 -3.02
N VAL A 33 0.29 6.68 -3.87
CA VAL A 33 -0.22 5.36 -3.45
C VAL A 33 0.81 4.64 -2.58
N LYS A 34 2.09 4.68 -2.97
CA LYS A 34 3.20 4.11 -2.19
C LYS A 34 3.35 4.79 -0.83
N ARG A 35 3.15 6.11 -0.74
CA ARG A 35 3.14 6.83 0.55
C ARG A 35 1.95 6.41 1.42
N GLN A 36 0.76 6.21 0.84
CA GLN A 36 -0.41 5.72 1.58
C GLN A 36 -0.18 4.29 2.09
N LEU A 37 0.37 3.40 1.26
CA LEU A 37 0.72 2.02 1.66
C LEU A 37 1.77 1.96 2.78
N LYS A 38 2.66 2.96 2.87
CA LYS A 38 3.65 3.07 3.95
C LYS A 38 3.07 3.61 5.25
N ARG A 39 1.91 4.27 5.24
CA ARG A 39 1.30 4.81 6.46
C ARG A 39 0.77 3.67 7.32
N SER A 40 0.95 3.81 8.62
CA SER A 40 0.37 2.89 9.60
C SER A 40 -0.99 3.44 10.02
N HIS A 41 -2.00 2.58 10.08
CA HIS A 41 -3.36 2.92 10.45
C HIS A 41 -3.83 2.04 11.61
N GLU A 42 -4.41 2.70 12.60
CA GLU A 42 -4.96 2.02 13.76
C GLU A 42 -6.25 1.31 13.39
N VAL A 43 -6.38 0.06 13.81
CA VAL A 43 -7.62 -0.71 13.76
C VAL A 43 -8.09 -1.01 15.18
N GLU A 44 -9.37 -1.35 15.29
CA GLU A 44 -9.94 -1.79 16.57
C GLU A 44 -9.19 -3.00 17.13
N PRO A 45 -9.04 -3.11 18.47
CA PRO A 45 -8.31 -4.22 19.09
C PRO A 45 -8.84 -5.62 18.73
N SER A 46 -10.14 -5.71 18.45
CA SER A 46 -10.89 -6.90 18.05
C SER A 46 -10.85 -7.18 16.54
N TYR A 47 -10.10 -6.39 15.76
CA TYR A 47 -10.05 -6.57 14.31
C TYR A 47 -9.51 -7.95 13.92
N VAL A 48 -10.27 -8.63 13.07
CA VAL A 48 -9.90 -9.90 12.44
C VAL A 48 -9.76 -9.66 10.93
N SER A 49 -8.68 -10.17 10.34
CA SER A 49 -8.48 -10.09 8.90
C SER A 49 -9.58 -10.84 8.14
N THR A 50 -10.15 -10.18 7.13
CA THR A 50 -11.04 -10.81 6.13
C THR A 50 -10.30 -11.21 4.85
N LEU A 51 -9.05 -10.75 4.67
CA LEU A 51 -8.25 -10.99 3.46
C LEU A 51 -7.42 -12.27 3.55
N TYR A 52 -6.99 -12.63 4.77
CA TYR A 52 -6.16 -13.80 5.01
C TYR A 52 -6.75 -14.63 6.15
N PRO A 53 -6.59 -15.96 6.10
CA PRO A 53 -6.98 -16.84 7.20
C PRO A 53 -6.33 -16.40 8.53
N PRO A 54 -7.03 -16.47 9.67
CA PRO A 54 -6.48 -16.07 10.97
C PRO A 54 -5.16 -16.76 11.33
N GLN A 55 -4.99 -18.03 10.93
CA GLN A 55 -3.76 -18.81 11.15
C GLN A 55 -2.52 -18.26 10.42
N ASN A 56 -2.72 -17.44 9.38
CA ASN A 56 -1.66 -16.82 8.59
C ASN A 56 -1.38 -15.38 9.02
N CYS A 57 -2.11 -14.86 10.02
CA CYS A 57 -1.97 -13.52 10.54
C CYS A 57 -1.58 -13.55 12.02
N ALA A 58 -0.67 -12.67 12.42
CA ALA A 58 -0.35 -12.49 13.83
C ALA A 58 -0.10 -11.02 14.15
N TRP A 59 -0.51 -10.63 15.36
CA TRP A 59 -0.17 -9.34 15.95
C TRP A 59 1.24 -9.39 16.49
N ILE A 60 2.12 -8.58 15.91
CA ILE A 60 3.54 -8.54 16.25
C ILE A 60 3.85 -7.21 16.95
N PRO A 61 4.41 -7.22 18.16
CA PRO A 61 4.79 -5.98 18.84
C PRO A 61 5.91 -5.27 18.07
N GLU A 62 5.96 -3.93 18.17
CA GLU A 62 6.89 -3.09 17.41
C GLU A 62 8.37 -3.52 17.54
N GLU A 63 8.75 -3.99 18.73
CA GLU A 63 10.09 -4.52 19.04
C GLU A 63 10.50 -5.73 18.18
N ASN A 64 9.53 -6.54 17.74
CA ASN A 64 9.76 -7.79 17.02
C ASN A 64 9.59 -7.66 15.50
N LEU A 65 9.18 -6.50 14.98
CA LEU A 65 8.92 -6.30 13.55
C LEU A 65 10.15 -6.58 12.70
N LYS A 66 11.31 -6.05 13.09
CA LYS A 66 12.56 -6.25 12.33
C LYS A 66 12.90 -7.73 12.15
N ASN A 67 12.64 -8.54 13.18
CA ASN A 67 12.86 -9.98 13.10
C ASN A 67 11.88 -10.64 12.12
N LYS A 68 10.60 -10.27 12.17
CA LYS A 68 9.57 -10.83 11.28
C LYS A 68 9.76 -10.39 9.83
N GLU A 69 10.14 -9.15 9.57
CA GLU A 69 10.51 -8.63 8.25
C GLU A 69 11.68 -9.42 7.64
N LYS A 70 12.72 -9.73 8.45
CA LYS A 70 13.84 -10.60 8.01
C LYS A 70 13.37 -12.00 7.62
N ASN A 71 12.34 -12.51 8.29
CA ASN A 71 11.71 -13.80 7.99
C ASN A 71 10.68 -13.72 6.85
N LYS A 72 10.68 -12.65 6.05
CA LYS A 72 9.78 -12.42 4.91
C LYS A 72 8.30 -12.29 5.27
N TRP A 73 7.98 -11.94 6.52
CA TRP A 73 6.60 -11.62 6.89
C TRP A 73 6.20 -10.27 6.30
N GLY A 74 4.99 -10.20 5.73
CA GLY A 74 4.42 -8.98 5.19
C GLY A 74 3.56 -8.24 6.22
N TYR A 75 3.31 -6.96 6.01
CA TYR A 75 2.28 -6.25 6.78
C TYR A 75 0.91 -6.54 6.18
N HIS A 76 -0.09 -6.71 7.05
CA HIS A 76 -1.46 -6.79 6.60
C HIS A 76 -1.94 -5.40 6.13
N PRO A 77 -2.47 -5.26 4.90
CA PRO A 77 -2.98 -3.99 4.42
C PRO A 77 -4.29 -3.62 5.12
N HIS A 78 -4.45 -2.35 5.46
CA HIS A 78 -5.66 -1.83 6.11
C HIS A 78 -6.84 -1.90 5.15
N PRO A 79 -7.98 -2.52 5.52
CA PRO A 79 -9.08 -2.78 4.59
C PRO A 79 -9.62 -1.49 3.95
N ALA A 80 -9.70 -0.40 4.70
CA ALA A 80 -10.18 0.89 4.18
C ALA A 80 -9.09 1.84 3.65
N ARG A 81 -7.80 1.60 3.92
CA ARG A 81 -6.73 2.61 3.70
C ARG A 81 -5.46 2.06 3.03
N GLY A 82 -5.34 0.75 2.86
CA GLY A 82 -4.20 0.07 2.24
C GLY A 82 -2.92 0.04 3.08
N GLY A 83 -2.72 0.96 4.02
CA GLY A 83 -1.53 1.05 4.86
C GLY A 83 -1.34 -0.09 5.87
N LYS A 84 -0.28 -0.04 6.68
CA LYS A 84 0.02 -1.07 7.69
C LYS A 84 -1.03 -1.05 8.81
N CYS A 85 -1.69 -2.17 9.09
CA CYS A 85 -2.57 -2.26 10.26
C CYS A 85 -1.75 -2.29 11.55
N PHE A 86 -2.08 -1.43 12.51
CA PHE A 86 -1.62 -1.57 13.89
C PHE A 86 -2.77 -1.47 14.86
N ARG A 87 -2.61 -2.00 16.06
CA ARG A 87 -3.49 -1.80 17.21
C ARG A 87 -2.65 -1.36 18.40
N THR A 88 -3.28 -0.61 19.29
CA THR A 88 -2.64 -0.21 20.55
C THR A 88 -3.12 -1.14 21.66
N THR A 89 -2.23 -1.96 22.21
CA THR A 89 -2.52 -2.92 23.29
C THR A 89 -1.98 -2.41 24.63
N SER A 90 -2.57 -1.33 25.17
CA SER A 90 -2.52 -1.03 26.60
C SER A 90 -3.42 0.17 26.96
N ASN A 91 -4.21 0.03 28.03
CA ASN A 91 -4.97 1.12 28.66
C ASN A 91 -4.16 1.86 29.76
N SER A 92 -2.85 1.63 29.85
CA SER A 92 -2.02 2.12 30.95
C SER A 92 -0.79 2.88 30.45
N LYS A 93 -0.06 3.50 31.38
CA LYS A 93 0.96 4.58 31.27
C LYS A 93 2.00 4.47 30.13
N PHE A 94 2.11 3.31 29.46
CA PHE A 94 2.94 3.06 28.29
C PHE A 94 2.15 2.28 27.22
N PRO A 95 1.52 2.97 26.24
CA PRO A 95 0.83 2.31 25.13
C PRO A 95 1.82 1.52 24.27
N LYS A 96 1.54 0.24 24.04
CA LYS A 96 2.32 -0.62 23.14
C LYS A 96 1.61 -0.73 21.79
N LYS A 97 2.38 -0.65 20.71
CA LYS A 97 1.88 -0.84 19.34
C LYS A 97 2.18 -2.26 18.87
N GLU A 98 1.15 -2.89 18.33
CA GLU A 98 1.26 -4.18 17.65
C GLU A 98 0.81 -4.02 16.21
N TYR A 99 1.56 -4.58 15.26
CA TYR A 99 1.22 -4.54 13.85
C TYR A 99 0.72 -5.90 13.41
N LEU A 100 -0.33 -5.91 12.61
CA LEU A 100 -0.83 -7.14 12.02
C LEU A 100 0.10 -7.53 10.87
N MET A 101 0.78 -8.65 11.01
CA MET A 101 1.67 -9.21 9.99
C MET A 101 1.13 -10.52 9.47
N VAL A 102 1.52 -10.84 8.24
CA VAL A 102 1.07 -12.00 7.47
C VAL A 102 2.28 -12.86 7.14
N THR A 103 2.15 -14.17 7.30
CA THR A 103 3.22 -15.13 6.97
C THR A 103 3.55 -15.10 5.47
N PRO A 104 4.80 -15.37 5.05
CA PRO A 104 5.18 -15.38 3.63
C PRO A 104 4.38 -16.37 2.77
N ASN A 105 3.89 -17.46 3.36
CA ASN A 105 3.13 -18.50 2.67
C ASN A 105 1.61 -18.30 2.78
N ALA A 106 1.16 -17.13 3.20
CA ALA A 106 -0.25 -16.87 3.37
C ALA A 106 -0.96 -16.86 2.01
N LYS A 107 -1.99 -17.69 1.89
CA LYS A 107 -2.95 -17.60 0.78
C LYS A 107 -4.07 -16.65 1.19
N LYS A 108 -4.46 -15.77 0.27
CA LYS A 108 -5.69 -14.98 0.40
C LYS A 108 -6.89 -15.92 0.35
N LEU A 109 -7.96 -15.52 1.03
CA LEU A 109 -9.27 -16.17 0.92
C LEU A 109 -9.91 -15.88 -0.43
#